data_AF-A0A7Y2IAG4-F1
#
_entry.id   AF-A0A7Y2IAG4-F1
#
_cell.length_a   1.000
_cell.length_b   1.000
_cell.length_c   1.000
_cell.angle_alpha   90.00
_cell.angle_beta   90.00
_cell.angle_gamma   90.00
#
_symmetry.space_group_name_H-M   'P 1'
#
loop_
_entity.id
_entity.type
_entity.pdbx_description
1 polymer ?
#
loop_
_entity_poly.entity_id
_entity_poly.type
_entity_poly.pdbx_seq_one_letter_code
_entity_poly.pdbx_strand_id
1 'polypeptide(L)'
;MKAMWILVFLGVLAWSGLDPKDYVTWGLEVFPAVAGGLILWATRDRFPLTTLVYVLILVHCVILMVGGHYTYAEVPLGEWFRDATDGTRNNYDKLGHFVQGFVPAMIARELMIRLDVFNSVKWRDFFIVSFCLGFSAFYELIEWWVALLSEEAADAFLGTQGYVWDTQSDMGWALLGAVLALVLLGPLHDRQLRALAGGR
;
A
#
# COMPACT_ATOMS: atom_id res chain seq x y z
N MET A 1 7.53 19.56 -7.03
CA MET A 1 6.84 18.29 -6.71
C MET A 1 7.57 17.07 -7.27
N LYS A 2 7.78 16.96 -8.60
CA LYS A 2 8.46 15.79 -9.21
C LYS A 2 9.84 15.46 -8.60
N ALA A 3 10.73 16.46 -8.51
CA ALA A 3 12.06 16.26 -7.93
C ALA A 3 11.99 15.81 -6.46
N MET A 4 11.13 16.45 -5.65
CA MET A 4 10.92 16.07 -4.25
C MET A 4 10.41 14.64 -4.10
N TRP A 5 9.44 14.23 -4.93
CA TRP A 5 8.94 12.86 -4.96
C TRP A 5 10.06 11.86 -5.23
N ILE A 6 10.87 12.11 -6.26
CA ILE A 6 11.99 11.24 -6.66
C ILE A 6 13.06 11.19 -5.56
N LEU A 7 13.42 12.34 -4.98
CA LEU A 7 14.42 12.42 -3.91
C LEU A 7 13.97 11.64 -2.67
N VAL A 8 12.71 11.77 -2.27
CA VAL A 8 12.17 11.00 -1.13
C VAL A 8 12.15 9.51 -1.47
N PHE A 9 11.61 9.14 -2.63
CA PHE A 9 11.53 7.72 -3.03
C PHE A 9 12.91 7.06 -3.08
N LEU A 10 13.87 7.66 -3.80
CA LEU A 10 15.22 7.11 -3.94
C LEU A 10 16.01 7.20 -2.63
N GLY A 11 15.82 8.25 -1.85
CA GLY A 11 16.49 8.42 -0.55
C GLY A 11 16.05 7.35 0.45
N VAL A 12 14.73 7.13 0.58
CA VAL A 12 14.18 6.10 1.48
C VAL A 12 14.49 4.70 0.96
N LEU A 13 14.44 4.46 -0.36
CA LEU A 13 14.83 3.18 -0.95
C LEU A 13 16.31 2.85 -0.70
N ALA A 14 17.19 3.83 -0.86
CA ALA A 14 18.61 3.65 -0.58
C ALA A 14 18.82 3.37 0.91
N TRP A 15 18.19 4.14 1.80
CA TRP A 15 18.27 3.92 3.24
C TRP A 15 17.74 2.55 3.64
N SER A 16 16.59 2.12 3.13
CA SER A 16 15.98 0.85 3.55
C SER A 16 16.85 -0.36 3.19
N GLY A 17 17.62 -0.27 2.10
CA GLY A 17 18.57 -1.32 1.67
C GLY A 17 19.93 -1.28 2.38
N LEU A 18 20.21 -0.28 3.22
CA LEU A 18 21.40 -0.26 4.07
C LEU A 18 21.14 -1.09 5.31
N ASP A 19 21.73 -2.29 5.37
CA ASP A 19 21.66 -3.20 6.52
C ASP A 19 20.20 -3.50 6.99
N PRO A 20 19.30 -3.96 6.10
CA PRO A 20 17.99 -4.42 6.51
C PRO A 20 18.12 -5.67 7.38
N LYS A 21 17.13 -5.88 8.26
CA LYS A 21 17.10 -7.01 9.18
C LYS A 21 17.16 -8.37 8.48
N ASP A 22 16.48 -8.50 7.34
CA ASP A 22 16.55 -9.65 6.46
C ASP A 22 16.44 -9.19 5.00
N TYR A 23 17.42 -9.57 4.16
CA TYR A 23 17.48 -9.15 2.76
C TYR A 23 16.40 -9.79 1.87
N VAL A 24 15.96 -11.00 2.19
CA VAL A 24 14.89 -11.70 1.45
C VAL A 24 13.56 -11.02 1.74
N THR A 25 13.23 -10.82 3.02
CA THR A 25 12.04 -10.07 3.46
C THR A 25 12.06 -8.65 2.89
N TRP A 26 13.19 -7.94 3.00
CA TRP A 26 13.34 -6.62 2.39
C TRP A 26 13.03 -6.65 0.89
N GLY A 27 13.55 -7.63 0.16
CA GLY A 27 13.32 -7.78 -1.28
C GLY A 27 11.84 -7.97 -1.61
N LEU A 28 11.15 -8.83 -0.85
CA LEU A 28 9.71 -9.11 -1.03
C LEU A 28 8.85 -7.88 -0.72
N GLU A 29 9.10 -7.21 0.41
CA GLU A 29 8.34 -6.04 0.85
C GLU A 29 8.57 -4.80 -0.03
N VAL A 30 9.80 -4.59 -0.49
CA VAL A 30 10.17 -3.39 -1.26
C VAL A 30 9.86 -3.56 -2.75
N PHE A 31 9.74 -4.78 -3.25
CA PHE A 31 9.47 -5.06 -4.66
C PHE A 31 8.22 -4.33 -5.20
N PRO A 32 7.04 -4.37 -4.54
CA PRO A 32 5.86 -3.63 -5.00
C PRO A 32 6.11 -2.11 -5.12
N ALA A 33 6.89 -1.52 -4.21
CA ALA A 33 7.23 -0.10 -4.25
C ALA A 33 8.10 0.24 -5.48
N VAL A 34 9.12 -0.57 -5.76
CA VAL A 34 9.99 -0.40 -6.94
C VAL A 34 9.21 -0.60 -8.23
N ALA A 35 8.40 -1.65 -8.31
CA ALA A 35 7.55 -1.91 -9.48
C ALA A 35 6.58 -0.75 -9.74
N GLY A 36 5.91 -0.25 -8.69
CA GLY A 36 5.02 0.91 -8.77
C GLY A 36 5.74 2.18 -9.24
N GLY A 37 6.94 2.45 -8.70
CA GLY A 37 7.78 3.58 -9.12
C GLY A 37 8.16 3.52 -10.61
N LEU A 38 8.55 2.35 -11.11
CA LEU A 38 8.88 2.14 -12.52
C LEU A 38 7.66 2.32 -13.43
N ILE A 39 6.50 1.80 -13.05
CA ILE A 39 5.24 1.97 -13.79
C ILE A 39 4.87 3.46 -13.88
N LEU A 40 4.96 4.19 -12.76
CA LEU A 40 4.70 5.63 -12.75
C LEU A 40 5.66 6.40 -13.64
N TRP A 41 6.94 6.05 -13.62
CA TRP A 41 7.94 6.69 -14.48
C TRP A 41 7.65 6.44 -15.96
N ALA A 42 7.33 5.20 -16.33
CA ALA A 42 7.03 4.82 -17.72
C ALA A 42 5.73 5.43 -18.26
N THR A 43 4.74 5.67 -17.39
CA THR A 43 3.40 6.16 -17.78
C THR A 43 3.24 7.67 -17.62
N ARG A 44 4.16 8.38 -16.96
CA ARG A 44 3.99 9.80 -16.55
C ARG A 44 3.60 10.76 -17.67
N ASP A 45 4.11 10.55 -18.89
CA ASP A 45 3.90 11.49 -20.00
C ASP A 45 2.64 11.17 -20.80
N ARG A 46 2.18 9.90 -20.76
CA ARG A 46 0.96 9.45 -21.45
C ARG A 46 -0.28 9.56 -20.56
N PHE A 47 -0.11 9.25 -19.27
CA PHE A 47 -1.18 9.20 -18.29
C PHE A 47 -0.70 9.77 -16.94
N PRO A 48 -0.47 11.10 -16.84
CA PRO A 48 -0.06 11.72 -15.59
C PRO A 48 -1.18 11.60 -14.56
N LEU A 49 -0.91 11.07 -13.38
CA LEU A 49 -1.91 10.97 -12.30
C LEU A 49 -2.14 12.31 -11.60
N THR A 50 -3.22 12.40 -10.81
CA THR A 50 -3.44 13.54 -9.93
C THR A 50 -2.34 13.65 -8.85
N THR A 51 -2.08 14.87 -8.38
CA THR A 51 -1.09 15.11 -7.31
C THR A 51 -1.43 14.30 -6.05
N LEU A 52 -2.71 14.21 -5.71
CA LEU A 52 -3.20 13.41 -4.60
C LEU A 52 -2.73 11.96 -4.72
N VAL A 53 -2.97 11.32 -5.86
CA VAL A 53 -2.60 9.91 -6.06
C VAL A 53 -1.08 9.72 -6.06
N TYR A 54 -0.31 10.65 -6.65
CA TYR A 54 1.16 10.60 -6.55
C TYR A 54 1.67 10.66 -5.11
N VAL A 55 1.10 11.52 -4.27
CA VAL A 55 1.50 11.63 -2.85
C VAL A 55 1.10 10.37 -2.09
N LEU A 56 -0.10 9.84 -2.30
CA LEU A 56 -0.56 8.60 -1.67
C LEU A 56 0.34 7.41 -2.03
N ILE A 57 0.72 7.27 -3.31
CA ILE A 57 1.66 6.22 -3.74
C ILE A 57 3.01 6.39 -3.04
N LEU A 58 3.55 7.61 -2.93
CA LEU A 58 4.82 7.82 -2.24
C LEU A 58 4.75 7.40 -0.78
N VAL A 59 3.69 7.78 -0.07
CA VAL A 59 3.48 7.41 1.33
C VAL A 59 3.42 5.89 1.47
N HIS A 60 2.68 5.21 0.59
CA HIS A 60 2.62 3.75 0.58
C HIS A 60 4.00 3.13 0.33
N CYS A 61 4.75 3.60 -0.67
CA CYS A 61 6.10 3.13 -0.93
C CYS A 61 7.03 3.30 0.29
N VAL A 62 6.94 4.42 1.00
CA VAL A 62 7.72 4.66 2.22
C VAL A 62 7.34 3.66 3.32
N ILE A 63 6.05 3.37 3.51
CA ILE A 63 5.59 2.39 4.50
C ILE A 63 6.17 1.00 4.20
N LEU A 64 6.13 0.56 2.94
CA LEU A 64 6.72 -0.69 2.50
C LEU A 64 8.24 -0.72 2.71
N MET A 65 8.95 0.36 2.38
CA MET A 65 10.40 0.46 2.56
C MET A 65 10.82 0.44 4.04
N VAL A 66 10.07 1.13 4.92
CA VAL A 66 10.32 1.10 6.37
C VAL A 66 10.05 -0.30 6.92
N GLY A 67 8.95 -0.93 6.50
CA GLY A 67 8.63 -2.29 6.88
C GLY A 67 9.66 -3.31 6.40
N GLY A 68 10.13 -3.21 5.15
CA GLY A 68 11.20 -4.07 4.61
C GLY A 68 12.55 -3.86 5.30
N HIS A 69 12.87 -2.65 5.77
CA HIS A 69 14.12 -2.39 6.49
C HIS A 69 14.15 -3.08 7.86
N TYR A 70 13.06 -2.97 8.63
CA TYR A 70 12.97 -3.52 9.98
C TYR A 70 12.39 -4.93 10.06
N THR A 71 11.74 -5.44 9.02
CA THR A 71 10.61 -6.40 9.11
C THR A 71 9.40 -5.80 9.83
N TYR A 72 8.20 -6.18 9.41
CA TYR A 72 6.96 -5.62 9.94
C TYR A 72 6.78 -5.88 11.44
N ALA A 73 7.31 -6.99 11.95
CA ALA A 73 7.27 -7.33 13.36
C ALA A 73 8.15 -6.44 14.26
N GLU A 74 9.15 -5.75 13.70
CA GLU A 74 10.10 -4.96 14.50
C GLU A 74 10.05 -3.46 14.23
N VAL A 75 9.09 -2.96 13.44
CA VAL A 75 9.00 -1.52 13.16
C VAL A 75 8.71 -0.74 14.45
N PRO A 76 9.53 0.26 14.83
CA PRO A 76 9.38 0.98 16.09
C PRO A 76 8.03 1.67 16.29
N LEU A 77 7.38 2.12 15.21
CA LEU A 77 6.04 2.72 15.29
C LEU A 77 5.00 1.73 15.83
N GLY A 78 5.08 0.47 15.40
CA GLY A 78 4.16 -0.57 15.84
C GLY A 78 4.43 -1.00 17.29
N GLU A 79 5.69 -1.03 17.71
CA GLU A 79 6.08 -1.22 19.12
C GLU A 79 5.52 -0.10 20.01
N TRP A 80 5.66 1.16 19.60
CA TRP A 80 5.12 2.28 20.37
C TRP A 80 3.60 2.22 20.51
N PHE A 81 2.89 1.84 19.43
CA PHE A 81 1.44 1.67 19.51
C PHE A 81 1.04 0.50 20.40
N ARG A 82 1.77 -0.63 20.34
CA ARG A 82 1.57 -1.76 21.23
C ARG A 82 1.71 -1.31 22.68
N ASP A 83 2.81 -0.66 23.02
CA ASP A 83 3.11 -0.24 24.38
C ASP A 83 2.11 0.81 24.88
N ALA A 84 1.64 1.71 24.01
CA ALA A 84 0.63 2.71 24.35
C ALA A 84 -0.79 2.14 24.56
N THR A 85 -1.06 0.93 24.05
CA THR A 85 -2.37 0.27 24.11
C THR A 85 -2.39 -0.99 24.97
N ASP A 86 -1.28 -1.29 25.67
CA ASP A 86 -1.05 -2.56 26.37
C ASP A 86 -1.32 -3.78 25.45
N GLY A 87 -1.02 -3.62 24.16
CA GLY A 87 -1.19 -4.65 23.14
C GLY A 87 -0.20 -5.79 23.31
N THR A 88 -0.51 -6.95 22.74
CA THR A 88 0.33 -8.16 22.88
C THR A 88 1.35 -8.34 21.75
N ARG A 89 1.28 -7.52 20.69
CA ARG A 89 2.11 -7.68 19.48
C ARG A 89 2.30 -6.37 18.71
N ASN A 90 3.28 -6.34 17.81
CA ASN A 90 3.45 -5.27 16.83
C ASN A 90 2.36 -5.34 15.75
N ASN A 91 1.65 -4.24 15.50
CA ASN A 91 0.56 -4.17 14.51
C ASN A 91 0.91 -3.29 13.30
N TYR A 92 2.20 -3.10 12.98
CA TYR A 92 2.60 -2.35 11.80
C TYR A 92 2.03 -2.96 10.51
N ASP A 93 1.86 -4.28 10.48
CA ASP A 93 1.23 -4.97 9.36
C ASP A 93 -0.21 -4.52 9.09
N LYS A 94 -0.98 -4.22 10.14
CA LYS A 94 -2.33 -3.65 9.99
C LYS A 94 -2.31 -2.29 9.30
N LEU A 95 -1.26 -1.50 9.54
CA LEU A 95 -1.06 -0.24 8.83
C LEU A 95 -0.75 -0.51 7.35
N GLY A 96 0.11 -1.50 7.07
CA GLY A 96 0.39 -2.00 5.72
C GLY A 96 -0.90 -2.36 4.99
N HIS A 97 -1.72 -3.24 5.55
CA HIS A 97 -2.99 -3.67 4.97
C HIS A 97 -4.01 -2.53 4.83
N PHE A 98 -4.12 -1.64 5.82
CA PHE A 98 -4.97 -0.46 5.71
C PHE A 98 -4.58 0.39 4.50
N VAL A 99 -3.29 0.67 4.32
CA VAL A 99 -2.77 1.48 3.20
C VAL A 99 -2.85 0.72 1.88
N GLN A 100 -2.70 -0.61 1.90
CA GLN A 100 -2.93 -1.53 0.79
C GLN A 100 -4.39 -1.55 0.31
N GLY A 101 -5.35 -1.27 1.18
CA GLY A 101 -6.71 -0.96 0.77
C GLY A 101 -6.86 0.48 0.26
N PHE A 102 -6.32 1.43 1.03
CA PHE A 102 -6.58 2.85 0.87
C PHE A 102 -6.00 3.45 -0.42
N VAL A 103 -4.74 3.15 -0.72
CA VAL A 103 -4.02 3.77 -1.85
C VAL A 103 -4.42 3.14 -3.19
N PRO A 104 -4.44 1.80 -3.34
CA PRO A 104 -4.97 1.16 -4.54
C PRO A 104 -6.40 1.56 -4.87
N ALA A 105 -7.26 1.83 -3.88
CA ALA A 105 -8.61 2.33 -4.13
C ALA A 105 -8.59 3.67 -4.89
N MET A 106 -7.70 4.60 -4.54
CA MET A 106 -7.58 5.89 -5.22
C MET A 106 -6.93 5.77 -6.61
N ILE A 107 -5.97 4.85 -6.78
CA ILE A 107 -5.38 4.54 -8.09
C ILE A 107 -6.48 3.98 -9.02
N ALA A 108 -7.21 2.96 -8.55
CA ALA A 108 -8.28 2.33 -9.30
C ALA A 108 -9.39 3.33 -9.63
N ARG A 109 -9.78 4.18 -8.68
CA ARG A 109 -10.74 5.27 -8.90
C ARG A 109 -10.31 6.20 -10.03
N GLU A 110 -9.04 6.63 -10.02
CA GLU A 110 -8.53 7.52 -11.06
C GLU A 110 -8.54 6.87 -12.44
N LEU A 111 -8.08 5.62 -12.53
CA LEU A 111 -8.07 4.86 -13.78
C LEU A 111 -9.50 4.68 -14.31
N MET A 112 -10.43 4.23 -13.45
CA MET A 112 -11.81 3.95 -13.88
C MET A 112 -12.57 5.17 -14.33
N ILE A 113 -12.35 6.32 -13.67
CA ILE A 113 -12.98 7.58 -14.09
C ILE A 113 -12.41 8.06 -15.42
N ARG A 114 -11.08 8.06 -15.56
CA ARG A 114 -10.42 8.66 -16.72
C ARG A 114 -10.40 7.77 -17.96
N LEU A 115 -10.68 6.48 -17.79
CA LEU A 115 -10.85 5.52 -18.87
C LEU A 115 -12.33 5.19 -19.12
N ASP A 116 -13.26 5.91 -18.48
CA ASP A 116 -14.71 5.75 -18.64
C ASP A 116 -15.19 4.28 -18.51
N VAL A 117 -14.59 3.53 -17.57
CA VAL A 117 -14.82 2.08 -17.43
C VAL A 117 -16.25 1.76 -16.94
N PHE A 118 -16.81 2.65 -16.10
CA PHE A 118 -18.12 2.46 -15.50
C PHE A 118 -19.02 3.67 -15.70
N ASN A 119 -20.25 3.42 -16.13
CA ASN A 119 -21.28 4.46 -16.29
C ASN A 119 -21.95 4.87 -14.97
N SER A 120 -21.71 4.12 -13.88
CA SER A 120 -22.32 4.36 -12.57
C SER A 120 -21.27 4.50 -11.48
N VAL A 121 -21.34 5.59 -10.74
CA VAL A 121 -20.49 5.87 -9.57
C VAL A 121 -20.61 4.74 -8.53
N LYS A 122 -21.83 4.24 -8.28
CA LYS A 122 -22.06 3.18 -7.29
C LYS A 122 -21.40 1.87 -7.69
N TRP A 123 -21.52 1.47 -8.97
CA TRP A 123 -20.90 0.24 -9.47
C TRP A 123 -19.39 0.35 -9.54
N ARG A 124 -18.86 1.52 -9.91
CA ARG A 124 -17.42 1.81 -9.85
C ARG A 124 -16.90 1.62 -8.43
N ASP A 125 -17.52 2.26 -7.44
CA ASP A 125 -17.03 2.24 -6.06
C ASP A 125 -17.17 0.84 -5.44
N PHE A 126 -18.26 0.12 -5.71
CA PHE A 126 -18.42 -1.29 -5.33
C PHE A 126 -17.32 -2.19 -5.93
N PHE A 127 -17.04 -2.01 -7.23
CA PHE A 127 -15.97 -2.75 -7.90
C PHE A 127 -14.60 -2.43 -7.29
N ILE A 128 -14.30 -1.16 -7.02
CA ILE A 128 -13.02 -0.74 -6.43
C ILE A 128 -12.81 -1.40 -5.08
N VAL A 129 -13.82 -1.39 -4.21
CA VAL A 129 -13.71 -2.01 -2.87
C VAL A 129 -13.50 -3.53 -3.01
N SER A 130 -14.28 -4.19 -3.87
CA SER A 130 -14.13 -5.62 -4.15
C SER A 130 -12.75 -5.96 -4.72
N PHE A 131 -12.25 -5.13 -5.64
CA PHE A 131 -10.94 -5.26 -6.25
C PHE A 131 -9.82 -5.12 -5.22
N CYS A 132 -9.87 -4.11 -4.34
CA CYS A 132 -8.84 -3.91 -3.31
C CYS A 132 -8.83 -5.06 -2.30
N LEU A 133 -10.01 -5.56 -1.91
CA LEU A 133 -10.10 -6.72 -1.03
C LEU A 133 -9.55 -7.98 -1.71
N GLY A 134 -9.91 -8.24 -2.98
CA GLY A 134 -9.39 -9.37 -3.74
C GLY A 134 -7.88 -9.27 -3.98
N PHE A 135 -7.36 -8.06 -4.23
CA PHE A 135 -5.94 -7.80 -4.37
C PHE A 135 -5.19 -8.07 -3.06
N SER A 136 -5.72 -7.60 -1.92
CA SER A 136 -5.11 -7.86 -0.61
C SER A 136 -5.16 -9.34 -0.24
N ALA A 137 -6.26 -10.03 -0.53
CA ALA A 137 -6.37 -11.47 -0.30
C ALA A 137 -5.40 -12.26 -1.19
N PHE A 138 -5.13 -11.79 -2.41
CA PHE A 138 -4.13 -12.41 -3.27
C PHE A 138 -2.70 -12.22 -2.73
N TYR A 139 -2.40 -11.08 -2.10
CA TYR A 139 -1.12 -10.85 -1.44
C TYR A 139 -0.89 -11.86 -0.30
N GLU A 140 -1.89 -12.08 0.56
CA GLU A 140 -1.84 -13.10 1.63
C GLU A 140 -1.60 -14.52 1.10
N LEU A 141 -2.17 -14.84 -0.07
CA LEU A 141 -1.90 -16.13 -0.72
C LEU A 141 -0.44 -16.26 -1.17
N ILE A 142 0.19 -15.16 -1.60
CA ILE A 142 1.62 -15.13 -1.93
C ILE A 142 2.44 -15.34 -0.64
N GLU A 143 2.11 -14.65 0.44
CA GLU A 143 2.79 -14.81 1.73
C GLU A 143 2.71 -16.23 2.25
N TRP A 144 1.52 -16.83 2.18
CA TRP A 144 1.33 -18.23 2.52
C TRP A 144 2.19 -19.17 1.66
N TRP A 145 2.29 -18.93 0.34
CA TRP A 145 3.17 -19.72 -0.52
C TRP A 145 4.66 -19.53 -0.22
N VAL A 146 5.10 -18.30 0.08
CA VAL A 146 6.48 -18.02 0.48
C VAL A 146 6.82 -18.77 1.78
N ALA A 147 5.91 -18.75 2.76
CA ALA A 147 6.08 -19.47 4.02
C ALA A 147 6.21 -20.98 3.84
N LEU A 148 5.48 -21.59 2.89
CA LEU A 148 5.62 -23.02 2.59
C LEU A 148 6.96 -23.40 1.95
N LEU A 149 7.63 -22.45 1.30
CA LEU A 149 8.89 -22.68 0.60
C LEU A 149 10.13 -22.43 1.47
N SER A 150 9.97 -21.79 2.63
CA SER A 150 11.06 -21.49 3.56
C SER A 150 10.55 -21.42 5.00
N GLU A 151 10.83 -22.46 5.79
CA GLU A 151 10.44 -22.51 7.21
C GLU A 151 11.08 -21.37 8.04
N GLU A 152 12.28 -20.93 7.70
CA GLU A 152 12.97 -19.81 8.38
C GLU A 152 12.43 -18.43 7.95
N ALA A 153 11.96 -18.25 6.70
CA ALA A 153 11.37 -16.98 6.25
C ALA A 153 9.89 -16.83 6.65
N ALA A 154 9.22 -17.94 6.97
CA ALA A 154 7.78 -17.97 7.29
C ALA A 154 7.44 -17.11 8.52
N ASP A 155 8.14 -17.26 9.64
CA ASP A 155 7.80 -16.54 10.88
C ASP A 155 8.08 -15.03 10.79
N ALA A 156 9.15 -14.64 10.10
CA ALA A 156 9.54 -13.24 9.95
C ALA A 156 8.68 -12.51 8.89
N PHE A 157 8.31 -13.18 7.80
CA PHE A 157 7.52 -12.59 6.72
C PHE A 157 6.02 -12.61 7.02
N LEU A 158 5.48 -13.70 7.58
CA LEU A 158 4.05 -13.75 7.93
C LEU A 158 3.69 -12.81 9.07
N GLY A 159 4.65 -12.40 9.92
CA GLY A 159 4.42 -11.42 10.98
C GLY A 159 3.36 -11.80 12.03
N THR A 160 2.87 -13.06 12.00
CA THR A 160 1.67 -13.48 12.75
C THR A 160 1.81 -13.30 14.25
N GLN A 161 3.04 -13.43 14.78
CA GLN A 161 3.34 -13.31 16.20
C GLN A 161 2.41 -14.19 17.07
N GLY A 162 1.97 -15.35 16.53
CA GLY A 162 1.04 -16.28 17.19
C GLY A 162 -0.43 -15.86 17.18
N TYR A 163 -0.81 -14.84 16.42
CA TYR A 163 -2.19 -14.36 16.33
C TYR A 163 -3.00 -15.13 15.28
N VAL A 164 -3.95 -15.94 15.73
CA VAL A 164 -4.74 -16.85 14.86
C VAL A 164 -5.66 -16.11 13.87
N TRP A 165 -6.03 -14.87 14.16
CA TRP A 165 -6.96 -14.08 13.34
C TRP A 165 -6.26 -13.04 12.45
N ASP A 166 -4.97 -13.23 12.17
CA ASP A 166 -4.16 -12.20 11.52
C ASP A 166 -4.72 -11.82 10.15
N THR A 167 -4.66 -12.75 9.20
CA THR A 167 -5.19 -12.59 7.84
C THR A 167 -6.64 -12.07 7.82
N GLN A 168 -7.55 -12.56 8.67
CA GLN A 168 -8.93 -12.07 8.66
C GLN A 168 -9.01 -10.61 9.10
N SER A 169 -8.24 -10.22 10.11
CA SER A 169 -8.18 -8.85 10.57
C SER A 169 -7.43 -7.94 9.58
N ASP A 170 -6.42 -8.44 8.86
CA ASP A 170 -5.75 -7.74 7.76
C ASP A 170 -6.71 -7.41 6.63
N MET A 171 -7.50 -8.39 6.21
CA MET A 171 -8.53 -8.17 5.21
C MET A 171 -9.58 -7.15 5.70
N GLY A 172 -9.90 -7.14 6.99
CA GLY A 172 -10.73 -6.13 7.62
C GLY A 172 -10.15 -4.71 7.51
N TRP A 173 -8.85 -4.55 7.78
CA TRP A 173 -8.14 -3.27 7.66
C TRP A 173 -8.03 -2.81 6.21
N ALA A 174 -7.74 -3.71 5.27
CA ALA A 174 -7.72 -3.42 3.85
C ALA A 174 -9.10 -2.98 3.34
N LEU A 175 -10.17 -3.68 3.75
CA LEU A 175 -11.54 -3.30 3.42
C LEU A 175 -11.88 -1.90 3.95
N LEU A 176 -11.57 -1.63 5.22
CA LEU A 176 -11.80 -0.34 5.86
C LEU A 176 -11.03 0.78 5.15
N GLY A 177 -9.76 0.54 4.83
CA GLY A 177 -8.92 1.48 4.09
C GLY A 177 -9.51 1.85 2.73
N ALA A 178 -9.94 0.86 1.95
CA ALA A 178 -10.55 1.09 0.65
C ALA A 178 -11.84 1.93 0.74
N VAL A 179 -12.72 1.63 1.71
CA VAL A 179 -13.95 2.39 1.93
C VAL A 179 -13.64 3.83 2.35
N LEU A 180 -12.75 4.02 3.33
CA LEU A 180 -12.39 5.35 3.82
C LEU A 180 -11.71 6.20 2.76
N ALA A 181 -10.87 5.62 1.90
CA ALA A 181 -10.26 6.34 0.79
C ALA A 181 -11.32 6.97 -0.13
N LEU A 182 -12.30 6.18 -0.55
CA LEU A 182 -13.36 6.65 -1.45
C LEU A 182 -14.24 7.73 -0.78
N VAL A 183 -14.62 7.52 0.48
CA VAL A 183 -15.48 8.46 1.22
C VAL A 183 -14.77 9.77 1.53
N LEU A 184 -13.53 9.71 2.04
CA LEU A 184 -12.82 10.88 2.54
C LEU A 184 -12.16 11.68 1.42
N LEU A 185 -11.62 11.00 0.39
CA LEU A 185 -10.81 11.65 -0.64
C LEU A 185 -11.55 11.87 -1.96
N GLY A 186 -12.72 11.26 -2.16
CA GLY A 186 -13.53 11.43 -3.37
C GLY A 186 -13.73 12.89 -3.79
N PRO A 187 -14.20 13.79 -2.88
CA PRO A 187 -14.43 15.20 -3.25
C PRO A 187 -13.15 15.96 -3.64
N LEU A 188 -12.03 15.70 -2.96
CA LEU A 188 -10.74 16.31 -3.28
C LEU A 188 -10.22 15.80 -4.62
N HIS A 189 -10.31 14.49 -4.84
CA HIS A 189 -9.88 13.85 -6.08
C HIS A 189 -10.68 14.37 -7.28
N ASP A 190 -12.00 14.51 -7.15
CA ASP A 190 -12.86 15.07 -8.21
C ASP A 190 -12.46 16.50 -8.60
N ARG A 191 -12.02 17.32 -7.64
CA ARG A 191 -11.50 18.67 -7.93
C ARG A 191 -10.21 18.59 -8.75
N GLN A 192 -9.27 17.70 -8.39
CA GLN A 192 -8.02 17.53 -9.13
C GLN A 192 -8.25 16.96 -10.54
N LEU A 193 -9.19 16.03 -10.70
CA LEU A 193 -9.56 15.47 -12.00
C LEU A 193 -10.16 16.52 -12.93
N ARG A 194 -11.06 17.39 -12.44
CA ARG A 194 -11.61 18.50 -13.23
C ARG A 194 -10.52 19.49 -13.67
N ALA A 195 -9.59 19.82 -12.79
CA ALA A 195 -8.47 20.70 -13.12
C ALA A 195 -7.55 20.08 -14.19
N LEU A 196 -7.33 18.76 -14.13
CA LEU A 196 -6.54 18.03 -15.12
C LEU A 196 -7.22 17.98 -16.50
N ALA A 197 -8.55 17.86 -16.53
CA ALA A 197 -9.34 17.84 -17.76
C ALA A 197 -9.45 19.23 -18.42
N GLY A 198 -9.57 20.30 -17.63
CA GLY A 198 -9.67 21.68 -18.14
C GLY A 198 -8.32 22.32 -18.53
N GLY A 199 -7.19 21.64 -18.31
CA GLY A 199 -5.86 22.07 -18.73
C GLY A 199 -5.38 21.48 -20.05
N ARG A 200 -6.26 20.75 -20.76
CA ARG A 200 -6.07 20.28 -22.14
C ARG A 200 -6.94 21.12 -23.07
#